data_AF-A0A8T4GK10-F1
#
_entry.id   AF-A0A8T4GK10-F1
#
_cell.length_a   1.000
_cell.length_b   1.000
_cell.length_c   1.000
_cell.angle_alpha   90.00
_cell.angle_beta   90.00
_cell.angle_gamma   90.00
#
_symmetry.space_group_name_H-M   'P 1'
#
loop_
_entity.id
_entity.type
_entity.pdbx_description
1 polymer ?
#
loop_
_entity_poly.entity_id
_entity_poly.type
_entity_poly.pdbx_seq_one_letter_code
_entity_poly.pdbx_strand_id
1 'polypeptide(L)'
;MPGLDTVDVDRLREWLPEVREARTTEALMLAVAYDRGIGVGELASWYGRSSEEVESTLDALDSPRLVSEIARREGVDIEAVAEESNLSVATVVDWFDALESRPIPEAADVIRRYAEGGVQPLTTGSPSTVYHLSYDAIEERGWSVEDPDLFEKAAESDLDLPEYGRFLVEPKESILEAAERGGRSWPYACRGGACSNCAVIVVDGDVAMPGQSILSEERIRETNARLSCVGVPVTDEVRIVTGVGDLDSFADLRLPSPMDGEEPPV
;
A
#
# COMPACT_ATOMS: atom_id res chain seq x y z
N MET A 1 1.15 26.45 26.55
CA MET A 1 -0.12 27.16 26.25
C MET A 1 -0.98 26.16 25.50
N PRO A 2 -2.30 26.13 25.71
CA PRO A 2 -3.17 25.27 24.89
C PRO A 2 -3.05 25.69 23.42
N GLY A 3 -2.94 24.72 22.53
CA GLY A 3 -2.58 24.92 21.12
C GLY A 3 -2.22 23.59 20.48
N LEU A 4 -2.56 23.42 19.21
CA LEU A 4 -2.10 22.29 18.41
C LEU A 4 -0.68 22.58 17.89
N ASP A 5 0.18 21.58 17.87
CA ASP A 5 1.58 21.67 17.49
C ASP A 5 1.84 21.19 16.05
N THR A 6 1.05 20.22 15.56
CA THR A 6 1.28 19.53 14.27
C THR A 6 0.25 19.94 13.21
N VAL A 7 -1.03 20.00 13.58
CA VAL A 7 -2.14 20.16 12.63
C VAL A 7 -2.71 21.57 12.63
N ASP A 8 -2.95 22.11 11.43
CA ASP A 8 -3.64 23.39 11.26
C ASP A 8 -5.13 23.30 11.65
N VAL A 9 -5.56 24.18 12.55
CA VAL A 9 -6.96 24.27 12.99
C VAL A 9 -7.94 24.56 11.86
N ASP A 10 -7.54 25.31 10.82
CA ASP A 10 -8.40 25.58 9.68
C ASP A 10 -8.66 24.30 8.88
N ARG A 11 -7.67 23.41 8.80
CA ARG A 11 -7.83 22.08 8.23
C ARG A 11 -8.83 21.23 9.02
N LEU A 12 -8.78 21.26 10.35
CA LEU A 12 -9.78 20.59 11.20
C LEU A 12 -11.20 21.15 10.98
N ARG A 13 -11.32 22.46 10.76
CA ARG A 13 -12.63 23.09 10.47
C ARG A 13 -13.19 22.69 9.12
N GLU A 14 -12.34 22.50 8.12
CA GLU A 14 -12.75 22.00 6.81
C GLU A 14 -13.25 20.54 6.84
N TRP A 15 -12.78 19.73 7.80
CA TRP A 15 -13.28 18.36 8.01
C TRP A 15 -14.67 18.31 8.67
N LEU A 16 -15.02 19.28 9.52
CA LEU A 16 -16.30 19.29 10.25
C LEU A 16 -17.56 19.07 9.39
N PRO A 17 -17.73 19.68 8.19
CA PRO A 17 -18.90 19.42 7.35
C PRO A 17 -18.89 18.05 6.66
N GLU A 18 -17.75 17.36 6.60
CA GLU A 18 -17.59 16.13 5.83
C GLU A 18 -17.72 14.85 6.67
N VAL A 19 -17.42 14.93 7.97
CA VAL A 19 -17.55 13.81 8.91
C VAL A 19 -19.02 13.54 9.27
N ARG A 20 -19.36 12.27 9.49
CA ARG A 20 -20.73 11.80 9.72
C ARG A 20 -20.92 11.24 11.12
N GLU A 21 -19.88 10.70 11.75
CA GLU A 21 -20.00 10.14 13.08
C GLU A 21 -19.98 11.24 14.14
N ALA A 22 -20.97 11.21 15.05
CA ALA A 22 -21.11 12.22 16.09
C ALA A 22 -19.86 12.32 16.98
N ARG A 23 -19.19 11.19 17.23
CA ARG A 23 -17.94 11.13 18.00
C ARG A 23 -16.76 11.77 17.25
N THR A 24 -16.73 11.68 15.92
CA THR A 24 -15.72 12.35 15.10
C THR A 24 -15.92 13.86 15.14
N THR A 25 -17.15 14.32 14.94
CA THR A 25 -17.51 15.75 15.04
C THR A 25 -17.15 16.31 16.42
N GLU A 26 -17.48 15.59 17.49
CA GLU A 26 -17.12 15.97 18.86
C GLU A 26 -15.60 16.11 19.03
N ALA A 27 -14.83 15.14 18.56
CA ALA A 27 -13.37 15.13 18.66
C ALA A 27 -12.73 16.31 17.90
N LEU A 28 -13.20 16.60 16.68
CA LEU A 28 -12.73 17.74 15.90
C LEU A 28 -13.09 19.07 16.57
N MET A 29 -14.32 19.21 17.10
CA MET A 29 -14.73 20.41 17.84
C MET A 29 -13.90 20.63 19.09
N LEU A 30 -13.57 19.55 19.81
CA LEU A 30 -12.70 19.56 20.98
C LEU A 30 -11.30 20.07 20.61
N ALA A 31 -10.69 19.56 19.54
CA ALA A 31 -9.38 20.03 19.06
C ALA A 31 -9.40 21.49 18.63
N VAL A 32 -10.44 21.93 17.91
CA VAL A 32 -10.64 23.34 17.52
C VAL A 32 -10.82 24.27 18.73
N ALA A 33 -11.45 23.79 19.81
CA ALA A 33 -11.61 24.54 21.05
C ALA A 33 -10.30 24.62 21.86
N TYR A 34 -9.55 23.53 21.90
CA TYR A 34 -8.23 23.47 22.54
C TYR A 34 -7.25 24.45 21.89
N ASP A 35 -7.21 24.50 20.55
CA ASP A 35 -6.41 25.46 19.78
C ASP A 35 -6.75 26.93 20.11
N ARG A 36 -8.01 27.20 20.46
CA ARG A 36 -8.47 28.53 20.89
C ARG A 36 -8.15 28.88 22.35
N GLY A 37 -7.39 28.06 23.05
CA GLY A 37 -6.94 28.35 24.41
C GLY A 37 -7.79 27.73 25.52
N ILE A 38 -8.79 26.90 25.20
CA ILE A 38 -9.57 26.19 26.22
C ILE A 38 -8.74 25.05 26.79
N GLY A 39 -8.61 24.99 28.11
CA GLY A 39 -7.80 23.96 28.77
C GLY A 39 -8.48 22.59 28.79
N VAL A 40 -7.66 21.52 28.84
CA VAL A 40 -8.10 20.12 28.90
C VAL A 40 -9.17 19.87 29.97
N GLY A 41 -8.98 20.40 31.19
CA GLY A 41 -9.93 20.20 32.28
C GLY A 41 -11.30 20.82 32.04
N GLU A 42 -11.36 21.94 31.32
CA GLU A 42 -12.61 22.60 30.95
C GLU A 42 -13.33 21.82 29.84
N LEU A 43 -12.59 21.38 28.81
CA LEU A 43 -13.10 20.51 27.75
C LEU A 43 -13.64 19.18 28.33
N ALA A 44 -12.89 18.56 29.24
CA ALA A 44 -13.31 17.35 29.93
C ALA A 44 -14.66 17.55 30.63
N SER A 45 -14.84 18.68 31.32
CA SER A 45 -16.11 19.03 31.95
C SER A 45 -17.25 19.28 30.95
N TRP A 46 -16.99 19.95 29.81
CA TRP A 46 -18.03 20.26 28.82
C TRP A 46 -18.56 19.01 28.12
N TYR A 47 -17.68 18.08 27.80
CA TYR A 47 -18.01 16.85 27.08
C TYR A 47 -18.30 15.66 28.01
N GLY A 48 -18.19 15.84 29.33
CA GLY A 48 -18.45 14.78 30.30
C GLY A 48 -17.44 13.62 30.23
N ARG A 49 -16.18 13.94 29.90
CA ARG A 49 -15.07 12.98 29.73
C ARG A 49 -13.99 13.23 30.79
N SER A 50 -13.07 12.29 30.97
CA SER A 50 -11.87 12.52 31.78
C SER A 50 -10.84 13.39 31.04
N SER A 51 -9.96 14.08 31.78
CA SER A 51 -8.87 14.84 31.17
C SER A 51 -7.93 13.96 30.34
N GLU A 52 -7.69 12.73 30.78
CA GLU A 52 -6.87 11.74 30.07
C GLU A 52 -7.49 11.35 28.71
N GLU A 53 -8.81 11.16 28.65
CA GLU A 53 -9.50 10.90 27.37
C GLU A 53 -9.45 12.09 26.41
N VAL A 54 -9.51 13.32 26.94
CA VAL A 54 -9.39 14.55 26.16
C VAL A 54 -7.98 14.69 25.61
N GLU A 55 -6.95 14.52 26.44
CA GLU A 55 -5.54 14.54 26.04
C GLU A 55 -5.27 13.49 24.96
N SER A 56 -5.69 12.24 25.19
CA SER A 56 -5.53 11.18 24.19
C SER A 56 -6.24 11.48 22.87
N THR A 57 -7.40 12.14 22.90
CA THR A 57 -8.10 12.55 21.67
C THR A 57 -7.35 13.66 20.94
N LEU A 58 -6.79 14.62 21.68
CA LEU A 58 -5.98 15.72 21.14
C LEU A 58 -4.70 15.17 20.50
N ASP A 59 -3.96 14.33 21.21
CA ASP A 59 -2.70 13.74 20.72
C ASP A 59 -2.91 12.93 19.44
N ALA A 60 -4.04 12.21 19.33
CA ALA A 60 -4.35 11.44 18.14
C ALA A 60 -4.64 12.35 16.92
N LEU A 61 -5.40 13.42 17.12
CA LEU A 61 -5.75 14.38 16.07
C LEU A 61 -4.60 15.33 15.72
N ASP A 62 -3.75 15.67 16.67
CA ASP A 62 -2.60 16.56 16.48
C ASP A 62 -1.34 15.80 16.07
N SER A 63 -1.49 14.96 15.04
CA SER A 63 -0.42 14.09 14.56
C SER A 63 -0.33 14.11 13.03
N PRO A 64 0.80 13.67 12.44
CA PRO A 64 0.89 13.44 11.00
C PRO A 64 -0.03 12.34 10.47
N ARG A 65 -0.79 11.68 11.37
CA ARG A 65 -1.70 10.56 11.10
C ARG A 65 -3.17 11.00 11.14
N LEU A 66 -3.44 12.29 10.92
CA LEU A 66 -4.78 12.87 11.04
C LEU A 66 -5.81 12.16 10.16
N VAL A 67 -5.48 11.86 8.90
CA VAL A 67 -6.49 11.34 7.95
C VAL A 67 -6.82 9.88 8.25
N SER A 68 -5.83 9.06 8.59
CA SER A 68 -6.05 7.69 9.06
C SER A 68 -6.79 7.65 10.41
N GLU A 69 -6.54 8.61 11.31
CA GLU A 69 -7.29 8.76 12.56
C GLU A 69 -8.76 9.13 12.30
N ILE A 70 -9.03 10.08 11.38
CA ILE A 70 -10.41 10.40 10.95
C ILE A 70 -11.06 9.17 10.32
N ALA A 71 -10.34 8.42 9.48
CA ALA A 71 -10.85 7.21 8.83
C ALA A 71 -11.35 6.18 9.86
N ARG A 72 -10.53 5.89 10.89
CA ARG A 72 -10.93 4.99 11.99
C ARG A 72 -12.16 5.50 12.74
N ARG A 73 -12.22 6.80 13.04
CA ARG A 73 -13.34 7.40 13.77
C ARG A 73 -14.64 7.39 12.97
N GLU A 74 -14.54 7.46 11.65
CA GLU A 74 -15.65 7.34 10.70
C GLU A 74 -16.03 5.88 10.40
N GLY A 75 -15.41 4.90 11.06
CA GLY A 75 -15.81 3.50 11.00
C GLY A 75 -15.04 2.66 9.97
N VAL A 76 -13.93 3.14 9.41
CA VAL A 76 -13.04 2.30 8.59
C VAL A 76 -12.30 1.30 9.48
N ASP A 77 -12.47 0.01 9.18
CA ASP A 77 -11.67 -1.08 9.75
C ASP A 77 -10.38 -1.24 8.94
N ILE A 78 -9.31 -0.58 9.38
CA ILE A 78 -8.02 -0.54 8.66
C ILE A 78 -7.40 -1.94 8.59
N GLU A 79 -7.57 -2.72 9.66
CA GLU A 79 -7.09 -4.09 9.76
C GLU A 79 -7.78 -4.99 8.74
N ALA A 80 -9.11 -4.91 8.61
CA ALA A 80 -9.85 -5.63 7.58
C ALA A 80 -9.44 -5.19 6.17
N VAL A 81 -9.26 -3.89 5.94
CA VAL A 81 -8.80 -3.37 4.64
C VAL A 81 -7.41 -3.91 4.29
N ALA A 82 -6.50 -3.97 5.26
CA ALA A 82 -5.16 -4.51 5.08
C ALA A 82 -5.20 -6.01 4.75
N GLU A 83 -6.02 -6.77 5.47
CA GLU A 83 -6.22 -8.20 5.24
C GLU A 83 -6.78 -8.48 3.84
N GLU A 84 -7.89 -7.82 3.47
CA GLU A 84 -8.54 -8.00 2.16
C GLU A 84 -7.64 -7.55 0.99
N SER A 85 -6.82 -6.52 1.22
CA SER A 85 -5.88 -6.01 0.21
C SER A 85 -4.55 -6.75 0.18
N ASN A 86 -4.31 -7.68 1.11
CA ASN A 86 -3.02 -8.36 1.30
C ASN A 86 -1.85 -7.37 1.47
N LEU A 87 -2.06 -6.35 2.29
CA LEU A 87 -1.08 -5.31 2.62
C LEU A 87 -0.78 -5.29 4.12
N SER A 88 0.30 -4.61 4.49
CA SER A 88 0.55 -4.30 5.89
C SER A 88 -0.42 -3.22 6.40
N VAL A 89 -0.77 -3.27 7.70
CA VAL A 89 -1.56 -2.20 8.34
C VAL A 89 -0.87 -0.84 8.21
N ALA A 90 0.46 -0.80 8.32
CA ALA A 90 1.23 0.43 8.17
C ALA A 90 1.05 1.04 6.77
N THR A 91 1.06 0.21 5.72
CA THR A 91 0.87 0.63 4.33
C THR A 91 -0.53 1.21 4.12
N VAL A 92 -1.56 0.60 4.70
CA VAL A 92 -2.94 1.14 4.61
C VAL A 92 -3.06 2.47 5.35
N VAL A 93 -2.44 2.59 6.53
CA VAL A 93 -2.38 3.85 7.29
C VAL A 93 -1.68 4.94 6.47
N ASP A 94 -0.49 4.65 5.93
CA ASP A 94 0.28 5.57 5.08
C ASP A 94 -0.53 6.00 3.85
N TRP A 95 -1.29 5.08 3.26
CA TRP A 95 -2.15 5.38 2.11
C TRP A 95 -3.29 6.35 2.47
N PHE A 96 -3.96 6.14 3.61
CA PHE A 96 -5.00 7.07 4.08
C PHE A 96 -4.40 8.45 4.38
N ASP A 97 -3.23 8.51 5.01
CA ASP A 97 -2.56 9.77 5.32
C ASP A 97 -2.07 10.49 4.06
N ALA A 98 -1.68 9.78 3.01
CA ALA A 98 -1.32 10.39 1.72
C ALA A 98 -2.50 11.15 1.07
N LEU A 99 -3.76 10.86 1.46
CA LEU A 99 -4.94 11.62 1.04
C LEU A 99 -4.94 13.06 1.60
N GLU A 100 -4.07 13.39 2.55
CA GLU A 100 -3.88 14.75 3.04
C GLU A 100 -3.52 15.75 1.91
N SER A 101 -2.88 15.26 0.85
CA SER A 101 -2.57 16.06 -0.34
C SER A 101 -3.79 16.45 -1.18
N ARG A 102 -4.96 15.83 -0.94
CA ARG A 102 -6.20 16.02 -1.72
C ARG A 102 -7.15 17.01 -1.06
N PRO A 103 -8.09 17.61 -1.82
CA PRO A 103 -9.20 18.36 -1.23
C PRO A 103 -9.98 17.50 -0.22
N ILE A 104 -10.32 18.07 0.94
CA ILE A 104 -10.98 17.35 2.04
C ILE A 104 -12.28 16.63 1.60
N PRO A 105 -13.18 17.21 0.78
CA PRO A 105 -14.36 16.50 0.30
C PRO A 105 -14.02 15.22 -0.49
N GLU A 106 -12.91 15.21 -1.23
CA GLU A 106 -12.46 14.04 -1.97
C GLU A 106 -11.88 12.96 -1.05
N ALA A 107 -11.07 13.36 -0.06
CA ALA A 107 -10.55 12.45 0.97
C ALA A 107 -11.68 11.83 1.80
N ALA A 108 -12.67 12.64 2.19
CA ALA A 108 -13.84 12.19 2.94
C ALA A 108 -14.71 11.21 2.14
N ASP A 109 -14.88 11.41 0.83
CA ASP A 109 -15.57 10.44 -0.02
C ASP A 109 -14.85 9.08 -0.07
N VAL A 110 -13.52 9.09 -0.15
CA VAL A 110 -12.72 7.86 -0.06
C VAL A 110 -12.96 7.16 1.28
N ILE A 111 -12.80 7.86 2.41
CA ILE A 111 -13.01 7.31 3.75
C ILE A 111 -14.39 6.68 3.87
N ARG A 112 -15.42 7.42 3.46
CA ARG A 112 -16.81 6.97 3.50
C ARG A 112 -17.05 5.68 2.74
N ARG A 113 -16.46 5.55 1.53
CA ARG A 113 -16.60 4.32 0.75
C ARG A 113 -16.00 3.11 1.46
N TYR A 114 -14.85 3.26 2.13
CA TYR A 114 -14.27 2.17 2.94
C TYR A 114 -15.07 1.90 4.22
N ALA A 115 -15.61 2.93 4.89
CA ALA A 115 -16.48 2.76 6.05
C ALA A 115 -17.79 2.02 5.70
N GLU A 116 -18.28 2.18 4.48
CA GLU A 116 -19.45 1.47 3.94
C GLU A 116 -19.11 0.05 3.41
N GLY A 117 -17.88 -0.44 3.62
CA GLY A 117 -17.42 -1.77 3.21
C GLY A 117 -16.92 -1.86 1.76
N GLY A 118 -16.51 -0.73 1.17
CA GLY A 118 -15.93 -0.69 -0.17
C GLY A 118 -14.51 -1.27 -0.21
N VAL A 119 -14.24 -2.10 -1.22
CA VAL A 119 -12.96 -2.83 -1.39
C VAL A 119 -12.23 -2.41 -2.67
N GLN A 120 -12.14 -1.09 -2.91
CA GLN A 120 -11.43 -0.63 -4.09
C GLN A 120 -9.92 -0.90 -3.97
N PRO A 121 -9.22 -1.12 -5.10
CA PRO A 121 -7.78 -1.26 -5.06
C PRO A 121 -7.19 0.03 -4.50
N LEU A 122 -6.39 -0.11 -3.46
CA LEU A 122 -5.52 0.97 -3.00
C LEU A 122 -4.60 1.31 -4.17
N THR A 123 -4.53 2.59 -4.52
CA THR A 123 -3.77 3.06 -5.68
C THR A 123 -3.03 4.32 -5.32
N THR A 124 -1.83 4.46 -5.87
CA THR A 124 -1.10 5.73 -5.85
C THR A 124 -1.80 6.75 -6.76
N GLY A 125 -1.68 8.04 -6.43
CA GLY A 125 -2.16 9.13 -7.29
C GLY A 125 -1.18 9.50 -8.41
N SER A 126 0.02 8.93 -8.39
CA SER A 126 1.16 9.24 -9.24
C SER A 126 1.85 7.94 -9.70
N PRO A 127 2.63 7.97 -10.80
CA PRO A 127 3.35 6.79 -11.25
C PRO A 127 4.33 6.26 -10.20
N SER A 128 4.43 4.94 -10.09
CA SER A 128 5.38 4.25 -9.21
C SER A 128 6.59 3.75 -9.99
N THR A 129 7.78 3.80 -9.40
CA THR A 129 9.00 3.22 -9.97
C THR A 129 9.16 1.78 -9.51
N VAL A 130 9.14 0.83 -10.46
CA VAL A 130 9.39 -0.58 -10.17
C VAL A 130 10.81 -0.95 -10.60
N TYR A 131 11.60 -1.44 -9.65
CA TYR A 131 12.89 -2.09 -9.89
C TYR A 131 12.65 -3.59 -9.94
N HIS A 132 13.26 -4.26 -10.92
CA HIS A 132 13.14 -5.71 -11.07
C HIS A 132 14.53 -6.36 -11.12
N LEU A 133 14.63 -7.57 -10.57
CA LEU A 133 15.81 -8.43 -10.62
C LEU A 133 15.38 -9.88 -10.89
N SER A 134 15.97 -10.54 -11.88
CA SER A 134 15.69 -11.94 -12.19
C SER A 134 16.21 -12.87 -11.10
N TYR A 135 15.40 -13.85 -10.69
CA TYR A 135 15.82 -14.90 -9.77
C TYR A 135 17.03 -15.70 -10.30
N ASP A 136 17.09 -15.98 -11.60
CA ASP A 136 18.22 -16.69 -12.21
C ASP A 136 19.54 -15.93 -12.00
N ALA A 137 19.52 -14.60 -12.15
CA ALA A 137 20.69 -13.76 -11.94
C ALA A 137 21.16 -13.76 -10.47
N ILE A 138 20.22 -13.90 -9.53
CA ILE A 138 20.50 -14.05 -8.09
C ILE A 138 21.20 -15.40 -7.85
N GLU A 139 20.66 -16.50 -8.39
CA GLU A 139 21.22 -17.84 -8.22
C GLU A 139 22.61 -17.99 -8.86
N GLU A 140 22.78 -17.53 -10.10
CA GLU A 140 24.06 -17.60 -10.81
C GLU A 140 25.19 -16.90 -10.06
N ARG A 141 24.86 -15.84 -9.31
CA ARG A 141 25.80 -15.04 -8.53
C ARG A 141 25.90 -15.48 -7.07
N GLY A 142 25.09 -16.45 -6.65
CA GLY A 142 25.04 -16.92 -5.27
C GLY A 142 24.58 -15.84 -4.28
N TRP A 143 23.74 -14.91 -4.74
CA TRP A 143 23.12 -13.89 -3.90
C TRP A 143 21.90 -14.46 -3.15
N SER A 144 21.44 -13.73 -2.13
CA SER A 144 20.22 -14.07 -1.40
C SER A 144 19.12 -13.05 -1.67
N VAL A 145 17.88 -13.50 -1.82
CA VAL A 145 16.70 -12.63 -1.92
C VAL A 145 16.48 -11.82 -0.62
N GLU A 146 16.94 -12.36 0.51
CA GLU A 146 16.83 -11.72 1.83
C GLU A 146 17.97 -10.72 2.11
N ASP A 147 18.91 -10.56 1.16
CA ASP A 147 20.02 -9.63 1.30
C ASP A 147 19.51 -8.18 1.20
N PRO A 148 19.66 -7.35 2.25
CA PRO A 148 19.14 -5.97 2.22
C PRO A 148 19.81 -5.12 1.13
N ASP A 149 21.02 -5.48 0.71
CA ASP A 149 21.79 -4.74 -0.30
C ASP A 149 21.63 -5.37 -1.70
N LEU A 150 20.70 -6.31 -1.89
CA LEU A 150 20.54 -7.06 -3.13
C LEU A 150 20.40 -6.16 -4.36
N PHE A 151 19.52 -5.16 -4.29
CA PHE A 151 19.26 -4.26 -5.41
C PHE A 151 20.40 -3.25 -5.62
N GLU A 152 21.16 -2.92 -4.58
CA GLU A 152 22.38 -2.11 -4.70
C GLU A 152 23.48 -2.90 -5.43
N LYS A 153 23.70 -4.15 -5.00
CA LYS A 153 24.62 -5.09 -5.66
C LYS A 153 24.26 -5.31 -7.13
N ALA A 154 22.97 -5.50 -7.43
CA ALA A 154 22.49 -5.63 -8.80
C ALA A 154 22.74 -4.36 -9.63
N ALA A 155 22.54 -3.18 -9.05
CA ALA A 155 22.79 -1.90 -9.72
C ALA A 155 24.26 -1.63 -10.04
N GLU A 156 25.18 -2.14 -9.21
CA GLU A 156 26.63 -2.03 -9.40
C GLU A 156 27.22 -3.15 -10.28
N SER A 157 26.40 -4.13 -10.66
CA SER A 157 26.82 -5.29 -11.44
C SER A 157 26.57 -5.10 -12.94
N ASP A 158 27.27 -5.90 -13.74
CA ASP A 158 27.07 -5.99 -15.19
C ASP A 158 25.86 -6.92 -15.45
N LEU A 159 24.65 -6.36 -15.34
CA LEU A 159 23.37 -7.01 -15.62
C LEU A 159 22.63 -6.22 -16.69
N ASP A 160 22.23 -6.91 -17.74
CA ASP A 160 21.48 -6.31 -18.85
C ASP A 160 19.97 -6.46 -18.64
N LEU A 161 19.17 -5.83 -19.51
CA LEU A 161 17.77 -6.25 -19.66
C LEU A 161 17.75 -7.62 -20.36
N PRO A 162 17.02 -8.62 -19.85
CA PRO A 162 15.91 -8.54 -18.90
C PRO A 162 16.25 -8.89 -17.43
N GLU A 163 17.53 -9.03 -17.06
CA GLU A 163 17.95 -9.49 -15.73
C GLU A 163 17.75 -8.43 -14.65
N TYR A 164 18.06 -7.15 -14.93
CA TYR A 164 17.90 -6.06 -13.97
C TYR A 164 17.45 -4.77 -14.65
N GLY A 165 16.77 -3.92 -13.91
CA GLY A 165 16.51 -2.54 -14.32
C GLY A 165 15.27 -1.96 -13.65
N ARG A 166 14.75 -0.87 -14.21
CA ARG A 166 13.54 -0.22 -13.71
C ARG A 166 12.62 0.32 -14.80
N PHE A 167 11.36 0.52 -14.45
CA PHE A 167 10.34 1.14 -15.31
C PHE A 167 9.29 1.84 -14.45
N LEU A 168 8.55 2.76 -15.08
CA LEU A 168 7.41 3.44 -14.45
C LEU A 168 6.13 2.64 -14.67
N VAL A 169 5.32 2.52 -13.63
CA VAL A 169 3.96 1.96 -13.66
C VAL A 169 2.98 3.10 -13.42
N GLU A 170 2.09 3.33 -14.38
CA GLU A 170 1.06 4.36 -14.27
C GLU A 170 -0.02 3.95 -13.24
N PRO A 171 -0.73 4.91 -12.61
CA PRO A 171 -1.83 4.58 -11.71
C PRO A 171 -2.85 3.64 -12.38
N LYS A 172 -3.17 2.53 -11.71
CA LYS A 172 -4.08 1.45 -12.18
C LYS A 172 -3.54 0.57 -13.32
N GLU A 173 -2.30 0.77 -13.77
CA GLU A 173 -1.62 -0.14 -14.69
C GLU A 173 -1.05 -1.32 -13.90
N SER A 174 -1.15 -2.55 -14.43
CA SER A 174 -0.49 -3.68 -13.79
C SER A 174 1.02 -3.65 -14.02
N ILE A 175 1.78 -4.20 -13.08
CA ILE A 175 3.24 -4.30 -13.19
C ILE A 175 3.64 -5.03 -14.48
N LEU A 176 2.94 -6.10 -14.85
CA LEU A 176 3.23 -6.85 -16.07
C LEU A 176 3.00 -6.01 -17.33
N GLU A 177 1.88 -5.28 -17.44
CA GLU A 177 1.61 -4.41 -18.60
C GLU A 177 2.69 -3.32 -18.74
N ALA A 178 3.09 -2.71 -17.63
CA ALA A 178 4.15 -1.72 -17.60
C ALA A 178 5.52 -2.32 -17.98
N ALA A 179 5.81 -3.56 -17.56
CA ALA A 179 7.02 -4.28 -17.94
C ALA A 179 7.06 -4.57 -19.45
N GLU A 180 5.95 -5.04 -20.03
CA GLU A 180 5.79 -5.28 -21.46
C GLU A 180 5.98 -3.99 -22.28
N ARG A 181 5.35 -2.90 -21.84
CA ARG A 181 5.56 -1.55 -22.42
C ARG A 181 7.01 -1.10 -22.33
N GLY A 182 7.71 -1.49 -21.27
CA GLY A 182 9.13 -1.28 -21.06
C GLY A 182 10.06 -2.26 -21.80
N GLY A 183 9.53 -3.11 -22.69
CA GLY A 183 10.31 -4.04 -23.50
C GLY A 183 10.77 -5.32 -22.79
N ARG A 184 10.19 -5.64 -21.62
CA ARG A 184 10.50 -6.87 -20.89
C ARG A 184 9.49 -7.96 -21.22
N SER A 185 9.97 -9.19 -21.34
CA SER A 185 9.12 -10.37 -21.51
C SER A 185 9.26 -11.23 -20.27
N TRP A 186 8.22 -11.24 -19.42
CA TRP A 186 8.17 -12.08 -18.23
C TRP A 186 7.17 -13.22 -18.41
N PRO A 187 7.36 -14.37 -17.73
CA PRO A 187 6.43 -15.48 -17.81
C PRO A 187 5.02 -15.06 -17.35
N TYR A 188 4.00 -15.44 -18.11
CA TYR A 188 2.59 -15.30 -17.74
C TYR A 188 1.74 -16.36 -18.47
N ALA A 189 0.52 -16.60 -17.98
CA ALA A 189 -0.45 -17.46 -18.68
C ALA A 189 -1.88 -16.88 -18.65
N CYS A 190 -2.53 -16.82 -17.48
CA CYS A 190 -3.96 -16.47 -17.42
C CYS A 190 -4.28 -14.98 -17.58
N ARG A 191 -3.36 -14.07 -17.23
CA ARG A 191 -3.57 -12.61 -17.11
C ARG A 191 -4.79 -12.18 -16.26
N GLY A 192 -5.21 -13.03 -15.33
CA GLY A 192 -6.41 -12.79 -14.52
C GLY A 192 -6.27 -13.24 -13.06
N GLY A 193 -5.04 -13.37 -12.55
CA GLY A 193 -4.82 -13.74 -11.14
C GLY A 193 -5.21 -15.17 -10.76
N ALA A 194 -5.30 -16.07 -11.74
CA ALA A 194 -5.74 -17.47 -11.59
C ALA A 194 -4.61 -18.51 -11.80
N CYS A 195 -3.35 -18.09 -11.88
CA CYS A 195 -2.17 -18.95 -11.96
C CYS A 195 -0.94 -18.27 -11.35
N SER A 196 0.13 -19.01 -11.11
CA SER A 196 1.40 -18.51 -10.54
C SER A 196 2.49 -18.20 -11.58
N ASN A 197 2.26 -18.37 -12.89
CA ASN A 197 3.29 -18.13 -13.91
C ASN A 197 3.91 -16.72 -13.83
N CYS A 198 3.10 -15.69 -13.54
CA CYS A 198 3.55 -14.31 -13.39
C CYS A 198 3.93 -13.93 -11.95
N ALA A 199 4.19 -14.93 -11.09
CA ALA A 199 4.56 -14.69 -9.71
C ALA A 199 5.87 -13.89 -9.64
N VAL A 200 5.90 -12.97 -8.68
CA VAL A 200 7.06 -12.17 -8.29
C VAL A 200 7.16 -12.16 -6.77
N ILE A 201 8.34 -11.94 -6.22
CA ILE A 201 8.53 -11.67 -4.79
C ILE A 201 8.75 -10.19 -4.61
N VAL A 202 7.97 -9.54 -3.74
CA VAL A 202 8.21 -8.15 -3.37
C VAL A 202 9.26 -8.10 -2.25
N VAL A 203 10.38 -7.45 -2.53
CA VAL A 203 11.49 -7.26 -1.57
C VAL A 203 11.34 -5.97 -0.80
N ASP A 204 10.82 -4.93 -1.45
CA ASP A 204 10.55 -3.63 -0.83
C ASP A 204 9.40 -2.92 -1.54
N GLY A 205 8.67 -2.08 -0.81
CA GLY A 205 7.40 -1.51 -1.22
C GLY A 205 6.24 -2.50 -1.14
N ASP A 206 5.08 -2.12 -1.68
CA ASP A 206 3.88 -2.94 -1.63
C ASP A 206 3.10 -2.94 -2.95
N VAL A 207 2.39 -4.05 -3.18
CA VAL A 207 1.61 -4.29 -4.39
C VAL A 207 0.25 -4.86 -4.00
N ALA A 208 -0.81 -4.13 -4.35
CA ALA A 208 -2.18 -4.63 -4.25
C ALA A 208 -2.47 -5.57 -5.42
N MET A 209 -3.23 -6.65 -5.18
CA MET A 209 -3.60 -7.63 -6.21
C MET A 209 -5.12 -7.74 -6.34
N PRO A 210 -5.80 -6.71 -6.88
CA PRO A 210 -7.24 -6.76 -7.04
C PRO A 210 -7.67 -7.99 -7.86
N GLY A 211 -8.53 -8.81 -7.27
CA GLY A 211 -9.13 -9.97 -7.95
C GLY A 211 -8.27 -11.22 -8.06
N GLN A 212 -7.10 -11.29 -7.39
CA GLN A 212 -6.40 -12.58 -7.26
C GLN A 212 -7.19 -13.53 -6.36
N SER A 213 -7.17 -14.83 -6.67
CA SER A 213 -7.87 -15.84 -5.86
C SER A 213 -7.07 -17.12 -5.61
N ILE A 214 -5.80 -17.14 -6.02
CA ILE A 214 -5.02 -18.37 -6.14
C ILE A 214 -3.87 -18.45 -5.12
N LEU A 215 -3.30 -17.32 -4.70
CA LEU A 215 -2.28 -17.32 -3.67
C LEU A 215 -2.94 -17.38 -2.29
N SER A 216 -2.53 -18.36 -1.48
CA SER A 216 -2.93 -18.42 -0.07
C SER A 216 -2.34 -17.25 0.71
N GLU A 217 -3.03 -16.82 1.75
CA GLU A 217 -2.54 -15.75 2.63
C GLU A 217 -1.18 -16.10 3.26
N GLU A 218 -0.96 -17.37 3.61
CA GLU A 218 0.32 -17.86 4.15
C GLU A 218 1.46 -17.60 3.16
N ARG A 219 1.26 -17.96 1.88
CA ARG A 219 2.26 -17.73 0.83
C ARG A 219 2.51 -16.24 0.57
N ILE A 220 1.46 -15.42 0.64
CA ILE A 220 1.55 -13.96 0.53
C ILE A 220 2.36 -13.38 1.71
N ARG A 221 2.14 -13.85 2.94
CA ARG A 221 2.83 -13.34 4.13
C ARG A 221 4.25 -13.85 4.26
N GLU A 222 4.50 -15.12 4.00
CA GLU A 222 5.79 -15.77 4.23
C GLU A 222 6.82 -15.47 3.14
N THR A 223 6.40 -15.47 1.87
CA THR A 223 7.30 -15.29 0.72
C THR A 223 7.16 -13.91 0.08
N ASN A 224 6.25 -13.07 0.57
CA ASN A 224 5.83 -11.81 -0.07
C ASN A 224 5.51 -11.96 -1.56
N ALA A 225 4.93 -13.10 -1.92
CA ALA A 225 4.60 -13.42 -3.30
C ALA A 225 3.44 -12.56 -3.81
N ARG A 226 3.56 -12.03 -5.03
CA ARG A 226 2.53 -11.26 -5.72
C ARG A 226 2.40 -11.72 -7.18
N LEU A 227 1.27 -11.41 -7.82
CA LEU A 227 1.02 -11.72 -9.23
C LEU A 227 1.14 -10.46 -10.07
N SER A 228 2.22 -10.32 -10.83
CA SER A 228 2.48 -9.09 -11.60
C SER A 228 1.41 -8.76 -12.64
N CYS A 229 0.64 -9.74 -13.13
CA CYS A 229 -0.41 -9.53 -14.14
C CYS A 229 -1.68 -8.84 -13.62
N VAL A 230 -1.91 -8.85 -12.32
CA VAL A 230 -3.02 -8.15 -11.64
C VAL A 230 -2.52 -7.22 -10.55
N GLY A 231 -1.22 -7.24 -10.28
CA GLY A 231 -0.57 -6.45 -9.24
C GLY A 231 -0.39 -5.00 -9.66
N VAL A 232 -0.84 -4.09 -8.81
CA VAL A 232 -0.67 -2.63 -8.96
C VAL A 232 0.14 -2.12 -7.76
N PRO A 233 1.24 -1.36 -7.98
CA PRO A 233 2.00 -0.74 -6.90
C PRO A 233 1.12 0.18 -6.04
N VAL A 234 1.33 0.13 -4.73
CA VAL A 234 0.67 1.04 -3.76
C VAL A 234 1.65 1.96 -3.03
N THR A 235 2.93 1.84 -3.34
CA THR A 235 4.02 2.70 -2.88
C THR A 235 4.72 3.37 -4.06
N ASP A 236 5.45 4.47 -3.81
CA ASP A 236 6.15 5.23 -4.86
C ASP A 236 7.29 4.44 -5.51
N GLU A 237 7.98 3.60 -4.74
CA GLU A 237 8.97 2.65 -5.23
C GLU A 237 8.58 1.23 -4.82
N VAL A 238 8.81 0.26 -5.69
CA VAL A 238 8.70 -1.18 -5.41
C VAL A 238 9.91 -1.90 -5.99
N ARG A 239 10.49 -2.82 -5.23
CA ARG A 239 11.58 -3.71 -5.65
C ARG A 239 11.07 -5.14 -5.70
N ILE A 240 11.13 -5.78 -6.87
CA ILE A 240 10.59 -7.13 -7.08
C ILE A 240 11.62 -8.09 -7.68
N VAL A 241 11.55 -9.35 -7.26
CA VAL A 241 12.27 -10.47 -7.89
C VAL A 241 11.33 -11.21 -8.84
N THR A 242 11.78 -11.38 -10.09
CA THR A 242 11.03 -12.02 -11.17
C THR A 242 11.52 -13.43 -11.44
N GLY A 243 10.81 -14.22 -12.25
CA GLY A 243 11.21 -15.62 -12.55
C GLY A 243 10.88 -16.65 -11.46
N VAL A 244 10.39 -16.19 -10.30
CA VAL A 244 10.07 -17.08 -9.17
C VAL A 244 8.88 -18.02 -9.43
N GLY A 245 8.06 -17.73 -10.45
CA GLY A 245 6.98 -18.61 -10.87
C GLY A 245 7.44 -19.99 -11.33
N ASP A 246 8.72 -20.14 -11.69
CA ASP A 246 9.33 -21.40 -12.09
C ASP A 246 9.78 -22.29 -10.92
N LEU A 247 9.80 -21.76 -9.70
CA LEU A 247 10.21 -22.51 -8.52
C LEU A 247 9.22 -23.62 -8.16
N ASP A 248 9.73 -24.71 -7.58
CA ASP A 248 8.93 -25.85 -7.11
C ASP A 248 7.81 -25.43 -6.15
N SER A 249 8.06 -24.37 -5.37
CA SER A 249 7.06 -23.83 -4.46
C SER A 249 5.81 -23.34 -5.18
N PHE A 250 5.89 -22.89 -6.44
CA PHE A 250 4.74 -22.38 -7.21
C PHE A 250 4.20 -23.36 -8.24
N ALA A 251 4.82 -24.53 -8.40
CA ALA A 251 4.52 -25.50 -9.45
C ALA A 251 3.07 -26.02 -9.42
N ASP A 252 2.47 -26.11 -8.23
CA ASP A 252 1.09 -26.55 -8.03
C ASP A 252 0.03 -25.57 -8.56
N LEU A 253 0.42 -24.31 -8.77
CA LEU A 253 -0.46 -23.23 -9.23
C LEU A 253 -0.15 -22.76 -10.66
N ARG A 254 0.81 -23.40 -11.34
CA ARG A 254 1.20 -23.05 -12.70
C ARG A 254 0.21 -23.59 -13.72
N LEU A 255 -0.03 -22.80 -14.76
CA LEU A 255 -0.65 -23.27 -15.99
C LEU A 255 0.45 -23.60 -17.01
N PRO A 256 0.18 -24.54 -17.96
CA PRO A 256 1.06 -24.78 -19.09
C PRO A 256 1.25 -23.47 -19.87
N SER A 257 2.48 -23.00 -19.96
CA SER A 257 2.85 -21.85 -20.77
C SER A 257 3.18 -22.30 -22.19
N PRO A 258 2.78 -21.54 -23.23
CA PRO A 258 3.28 -21.75 -24.59
C PRO A 258 4.82 -21.71 -24.69
N MET A 259 5.49 -21.09 -23.70
CA MET A 259 6.95 -20.95 -23.61
C MET A 259 7.66 -22.12 -22.93
N ASP A 260 6.94 -23.07 -22.30
CA ASP A 260 7.53 -24.19 -21.52
C ASP A 260 8.23 -25.26 -22.40
N GLY A 261 8.73 -24.88 -23.59
CA GLY A 261 9.40 -25.79 -24.53
C GLY A 261 10.15 -25.12 -25.68
N GLU A 262 10.33 -23.79 -25.69
CA GLU A 262 11.22 -23.13 -26.65
C GLU A 262 12.64 -23.07 -26.07
N GLU A 263 13.54 -23.92 -26.59
CA GLU A 263 14.98 -23.72 -26.41
C GLU A 263 15.35 -22.32 -26.97
N PRO A 264 16.22 -21.55 -26.28
CA PRO A 264 16.68 -20.28 -26.81
C PRO A 264 17.30 -20.50 -28.20
N PRO A 265 17.08 -19.58 -29.17
CA PRO A 265 17.62 -19.76 -30.51
C PRO A 265 19.14 -19.85 -30.44
N VAL A 266 19.67 -20.96 -30.98
CA VAL A 266 21.11 -21.30 -31.07
C VAL A 266 21.87 -20.28 -31.90
#